data_AF-A0A7C5G8D7-F1
#
_entry.id   AF-A0A7C5G8D7-F1
#
_cell.length_a   1.000
_cell.length_b   1.000
_cell.length_c   1.000
_cell.angle_alpha   90.00
_cell.angle_beta   90.00
_cell.angle_gamma   90.00
#
_symmetry.space_group_name_H-M   'P 1'
#
loop_
_entity.id
_entity.type
_entity.pdbx_description
1 polymer ?
#
loop_
_entity_poly.entity_id
_entity_poly.type
_entity_poly.pdbx_seq_one_letter_code
_entity_poly.pdbx_strand_id
1 'polypeptide(L)'
;MRKIKDDTEASYLYKMGYGSMPQMKIYQEERIKTIQDKHRKRHLEDLFLLYKFHDSAKTTEKEVTENILQDLYTILDGYYNELPDEELQTHIDKEWRIALSRMDIRKMDIEATRQGNEVQYTFNPKLSPELKKYSEESQKSSLEVTKYTSLYLWSTKKIENKPEYKEYEKYEENPLLALEELKKVIEIPYDKRDFIFQGEIFPSVSILLLRDSREVLSQEDIELCKDIIMEFATLPFTENYHYQLSDGVKTAISFLPILIDIFPEMKDEIKMLLLLHLFTDYQIGYSGTYFYDFATHAIQNYFDEETIKSFVLGYLLFKPKYATEIEKIFYETNEHRYQNIDEQKRLETFISKNQTDIEKFITNQLTIENIPKIENIQLFILNVVFKLI
;
A
#
# COMPACT_ATOMS: atom_id res chain seq x y z
N MET A 1 21.15 -8.21 -1.56
CA MET A 1 19.81 -7.73 -1.18
C MET A 1 19.77 -6.29 -0.65
N ARG A 2 20.75 -5.78 0.13
CA ARG A 2 20.75 -4.36 0.60
C ARG A 2 20.70 -3.31 -0.55
N LYS A 3 21.46 -3.50 -1.63
CA LYS A 3 21.51 -2.58 -2.79
C LYS A 3 20.16 -2.29 -3.46
N ILE A 4 19.26 -3.29 -3.52
CA ILE A 4 17.92 -3.09 -4.10
C ILE A 4 17.03 -2.34 -3.10
N LYS A 5 17.28 -2.46 -1.79
CA LYS A 5 16.56 -1.72 -0.75
C LYS A 5 16.94 -0.24 -0.77
N ASP A 6 18.22 0.11 -0.73
CA ASP A 6 18.67 1.50 -0.54
C ASP A 6 18.29 2.46 -1.69
N ASP A 7 18.51 2.09 -2.95
CA ASP A 7 18.20 2.97 -4.09
C ASP A 7 16.69 2.99 -4.44
N THR A 8 15.98 1.88 -4.20
CA THR A 8 14.52 1.81 -4.38
C THR A 8 13.81 2.60 -3.29
N GLU A 9 14.27 2.49 -2.04
CA GLU A 9 13.78 3.27 -0.91
C GLU A 9 14.12 4.74 -1.06
N ALA A 10 15.36 5.10 -1.43
CA ALA A 10 15.73 6.49 -1.73
C ALA A 10 14.91 7.04 -2.90
N SER A 11 14.67 6.24 -3.95
CA SER A 11 13.78 6.65 -5.05
C SER A 11 12.36 6.85 -4.58
N TYR A 12 11.84 5.99 -3.71
CA TYR A 12 10.49 6.11 -3.17
C TYR A 12 10.37 7.37 -2.30
N LEU A 13 11.29 7.58 -1.37
CA LEU A 13 11.35 8.74 -0.49
C LEU A 13 11.51 10.05 -1.28
N TYR A 14 12.36 10.08 -2.31
CA TYR A 14 12.55 11.28 -3.14
C TYR A 14 11.34 11.57 -4.05
N LYS A 15 10.55 10.54 -4.38
CA LYS A 15 9.31 10.67 -5.14
C LYS A 15 8.08 10.93 -4.27
N MET A 16 8.19 10.77 -2.95
CA MET A 16 7.10 11.03 -2.03
C MET A 16 6.73 12.52 -2.05
N GLY A 17 5.49 12.83 -2.42
CA GLY A 17 5.05 14.22 -2.63
C GLY A 17 5.64 14.91 -3.87
N TYR A 18 6.23 14.14 -4.80
CA TYR A 18 6.71 14.66 -6.07
C TYR A 18 5.55 15.26 -6.87
N GLY A 19 5.69 16.52 -7.29
CA GLY A 19 4.65 17.24 -8.03
C GLY A 19 3.54 17.86 -7.16
N SER A 20 3.50 17.57 -5.86
CA SER A 20 2.51 18.19 -4.93
C SER A 20 2.78 19.67 -4.65
N MET A 21 4.01 20.14 -4.88
CA MET A 21 4.41 21.55 -4.72
C MET A 21 5.24 21.99 -5.93
N PRO A 22 4.65 22.77 -6.87
CA PRO A 22 5.35 23.24 -8.06
C PRO A 22 6.67 23.97 -7.75
N GLN A 23 6.70 24.73 -6.64
CA GLN A 23 7.88 25.44 -6.16
C GLN A 23 9.05 24.54 -5.74
N MET A 24 8.81 23.26 -5.42
CA MET A 24 9.84 22.31 -5.01
C MET A 24 10.33 21.41 -6.14
N LYS A 25 9.73 21.53 -7.33
CA LYS A 25 9.98 20.63 -8.46
C LYS A 25 11.47 20.57 -8.85
N ILE A 26 12.17 21.70 -8.88
CA ILE A 26 13.59 21.74 -9.26
C ILE A 26 14.47 20.92 -8.30
N TYR A 27 14.24 21.04 -6.98
CA TYR A 27 14.98 20.31 -5.96
C TYR A 27 14.63 18.82 -5.95
N GLN A 28 13.35 18.50 -6.20
CA GLN A 28 12.88 17.13 -6.32
C GLN A 28 13.48 16.43 -7.55
N GLU A 29 13.49 17.10 -8.70
CA GLU A 29 14.12 16.60 -9.93
C GLU A 29 15.64 16.42 -9.78
N GLU A 30 16.32 17.36 -9.14
CA GLU A 30 17.74 17.24 -8.80
C GLU A 30 18.00 15.98 -7.96
N ARG A 31 17.26 15.79 -6.86
CA ARG A 31 17.38 14.61 -5.98
C ARG A 31 17.17 13.31 -6.74
N ILE A 32 16.13 13.22 -7.57
CA ILE A 32 15.86 12.02 -8.39
C ILE A 32 17.01 11.77 -9.37
N LYS A 33 17.55 12.81 -10.01
CA LYS A 33 18.70 12.68 -10.92
C LYS A 33 19.93 12.15 -10.19
N THR A 34 20.19 12.57 -8.95
CA THR A 34 21.36 12.10 -8.20
C THR A 34 21.37 10.59 -7.96
N ILE A 35 20.21 9.92 -7.90
CA ILE A 35 20.13 8.45 -7.78
C ILE A 35 20.81 7.76 -8.97
N GLN A 36 20.79 8.38 -10.15
CA GLN A 36 21.39 7.83 -11.37
C GLN A 36 22.90 8.10 -11.46
N ASP A 37 23.47 8.88 -10.53
CA ASP A 37 24.88 9.24 -10.57
C ASP A 37 25.77 8.00 -10.51
N LYS A 38 26.78 7.98 -11.39
CA LYS A 38 27.69 6.82 -11.53
C LYS A 38 28.38 6.45 -10.21
N HIS A 39 28.67 7.43 -9.36
CA HIS A 39 29.35 7.20 -8.09
C HIS A 39 28.46 6.53 -7.04
N ARG A 40 27.12 6.67 -7.13
CA ARG A 40 26.18 5.99 -6.23
C ARG A 40 25.98 4.51 -6.54
N LYS A 41 26.43 4.07 -7.72
CA LYS A 41 26.35 2.66 -8.12
C LYS A 41 27.27 1.72 -7.34
N ARG A 42 28.15 2.27 -6.49
CA ARG A 42 29.13 1.53 -5.67
C ARG A 42 28.96 1.93 -4.22
N HIS A 43 28.91 0.95 -3.34
CA HIS A 43 28.92 1.18 -1.89
C HIS A 43 30.33 1.02 -1.34
N LEU A 44 30.51 1.37 -0.06
CA LEU A 44 31.80 1.26 0.61
C LEU A 44 32.38 -0.16 0.51
N GLU A 45 31.55 -1.20 0.69
CA GLU A 45 31.99 -2.59 0.55
C GLU A 45 32.53 -2.88 -0.86
N ASP A 46 31.83 -2.42 -1.90
CA ASP A 46 32.28 -2.56 -3.29
C ASP A 46 33.61 -1.84 -3.52
N LEU A 47 33.80 -0.65 -2.94
CA LEU A 47 35.03 0.13 -3.08
C LEU A 47 36.21 -0.58 -2.42
N PHE A 48 36.04 -1.12 -1.21
CA PHE A 48 37.07 -1.90 -0.52
C PHE A 48 37.50 -3.13 -1.33
N LEU A 49 36.54 -3.86 -1.92
CA LEU A 49 36.86 -4.98 -2.79
C LEU A 49 37.52 -4.52 -4.10
N LEU A 50 37.02 -3.45 -4.72
CA LEU A 50 37.59 -2.92 -5.96
C LEU A 50 39.03 -2.45 -5.79
N TYR A 51 39.39 -1.74 -4.72
CA TYR A 51 40.80 -1.37 -4.49
C TYR A 51 41.72 -2.59 -4.30
N LYS A 52 41.17 -3.73 -3.90
CA LYS A 52 41.90 -4.99 -3.71
C LYS A 52 42.02 -5.83 -4.99
N PHE A 53 41.02 -5.79 -5.87
CA PHE A 53 40.97 -6.62 -7.11
C PHE A 53 41.19 -5.84 -8.41
N HIS A 54 40.97 -4.52 -8.42
CA HIS A 54 41.08 -3.71 -9.62
C HIS A 54 42.55 -3.40 -9.92
N ASP A 55 43.13 -4.31 -10.69
CA ASP A 55 44.27 -4.22 -11.58
C ASP A 55 45.18 -2.97 -11.44
N SER A 56 46.24 -3.15 -10.67
CA SER A 56 47.64 -3.24 -11.14
C SER A 56 48.03 -3.00 -12.62
N ALA A 57 47.12 -2.77 -13.56
CA ALA A 57 47.42 -2.60 -14.99
C ALA A 57 47.66 -1.15 -15.41
N LYS A 58 47.34 -0.15 -14.57
CA LYS A 58 47.62 1.27 -14.85
C LYS A 58 48.64 1.91 -13.92
N THR A 59 48.95 1.28 -12.80
CA THR A 59 49.99 1.72 -11.86
C THR A 59 51.09 0.67 -11.88
N THR A 60 52.18 0.99 -12.56
CA THR A 60 53.39 0.15 -12.71
C THR A 60 54.16 -0.10 -11.40
N GLU A 61 53.68 0.43 -10.27
CA GLU A 61 54.38 0.37 -8.99
C GLU A 61 53.63 -0.55 -8.01
N LYS A 62 54.12 -1.80 -7.91
CA LYS A 62 53.72 -2.79 -6.91
C LYS A 62 53.68 -2.21 -5.49
N GLU A 63 54.60 -1.30 -5.18
CA GLU A 63 54.71 -0.57 -3.91
C GLU A 63 53.48 0.30 -3.62
N VAL A 64 52.89 0.95 -4.63
CA VAL A 64 51.67 1.76 -4.46
C VAL A 64 50.48 0.86 -4.11
N THR A 65 50.35 -0.29 -4.76
CA THR A 65 49.29 -1.26 -4.45
C THR A 65 49.47 -1.85 -3.04
N GLU A 66 50.71 -2.19 -2.65
CA GLU A 66 51.00 -2.70 -1.29
C GLU A 66 50.71 -1.65 -0.21
N ASN A 67 51.07 -0.39 -0.43
CA ASN A 67 50.77 0.70 0.50
C ASN A 67 49.25 0.93 0.64
N ILE A 68 48.50 0.95 -0.46
CA ILE A 68 47.04 1.09 -0.42
C ILE A 68 46.41 -0.07 0.36
N LEU A 69 46.87 -1.31 0.12
CA LEU A 69 46.37 -2.47 0.86
C LEU A 69 46.67 -2.36 2.35
N GLN A 70 47.87 -1.91 2.72
CA GLN A 70 48.28 -1.72 4.09
C GLN A 70 47.41 -0.65 4.78
N ASP A 71 47.16 0.47 4.12
CA ASP A 71 46.28 1.53 4.62
C ASP A 71 44.86 1.01 4.84
N LEU A 72 44.31 0.26 3.88
CA LEU A 72 42.98 -0.34 4.01
C LEU A 72 42.93 -1.35 5.17
N TYR A 73 43.98 -2.13 5.39
CA TYR A 73 44.05 -3.03 6.55
C TYR A 73 44.15 -2.26 7.86
N THR A 74 44.97 -1.21 7.94
CA THR A 74 45.07 -0.36 9.13
C THR A 74 43.72 0.28 9.48
N ILE A 75 42.97 0.75 8.48
CA ILE A 75 41.62 1.28 8.69
C ILE A 75 40.69 0.21 9.25
N LEU A 76 40.66 -0.99 8.63
CA LEU A 76 39.81 -2.09 9.09
C LEU A 76 40.18 -2.54 10.51
N ASP A 77 41.48 -2.66 10.81
CA ASP A 77 41.99 -3.05 12.12
C ASP A 77 41.63 -2.00 13.18
N GLY A 78 41.66 -0.70 12.83
CA GLY A 78 41.16 0.37 13.68
C GLY A 78 39.69 0.16 14.08
N TYR A 79 38.81 -0.08 13.11
CA TYR A 79 37.40 -0.34 13.39
C TYR A 79 37.16 -1.65 14.15
N TYR A 80 37.94 -2.70 13.91
CA TYR A 80 37.83 -3.92 14.72
C TYR A 80 38.20 -3.69 16.19
N ASN A 81 39.18 -2.83 16.47
CA ASN A 81 39.62 -2.51 17.83
C ASN A 81 38.64 -1.65 18.61
N GLU A 82 37.80 -0.87 17.91
CA GLU A 82 36.73 -0.08 18.54
C GLU A 82 35.53 -0.93 18.95
N LEU A 83 35.34 -2.12 18.34
CA LEU A 83 34.22 -2.99 18.64
C LEU A 83 34.45 -3.79 19.93
N PRO A 84 33.43 -3.90 20.80
CA PRO A 84 33.54 -4.68 22.03
C PRO A 84 33.67 -6.19 21.74
N ASP A 85 34.09 -6.92 22.77
CA ASP A 85 34.11 -8.39 22.76
C ASP A 85 32.73 -8.96 22.43
N GLU A 86 32.70 -10.14 21.80
CA GLU A 86 31.48 -10.74 21.23
C GLU A 86 30.31 -10.82 22.23
N GLU A 87 30.60 -11.17 23.49
CA GLU A 87 29.61 -11.29 24.56
C GLU A 87 28.94 -9.97 24.96
N LEU A 88 29.57 -8.83 24.66
CA LEU A 88 29.11 -7.48 25.01
C LEU A 88 28.53 -6.71 23.82
N GLN A 89 28.46 -7.34 22.64
CA GLN A 89 28.03 -6.66 21.42
C GLN A 89 26.52 -6.35 21.39
N THR A 90 26.21 -5.10 21.08
CA THR A 90 24.86 -4.67 20.73
C THR A 90 24.49 -5.07 19.29
N HIS A 91 23.23 -4.84 18.90
CA HIS A 91 22.79 -5.02 17.51
C HIS A 91 23.63 -4.24 16.50
N ILE A 92 23.98 -2.99 16.84
CA ILE A 92 24.77 -2.11 15.97
C ILE A 92 26.20 -2.66 15.81
N ASP A 93 26.80 -3.15 16.90
CA ASP A 93 28.15 -3.73 16.85
C ASP A 93 28.20 -4.98 15.98
N LYS A 94 27.17 -5.84 16.08
CA LYS A 94 27.04 -7.05 15.25
C LYS A 94 26.92 -6.70 13.77
N GLU A 95 26.12 -5.69 13.43
CA GLU A 95 25.99 -5.22 12.04
C GLU A 95 27.31 -4.67 11.49
N TRP A 96 28.02 -3.86 12.27
CA TRP A 96 29.35 -3.35 11.88
C TRP A 96 30.35 -4.49 11.71
N ARG A 97 30.40 -5.45 12.63
CA ARG A 97 31.32 -6.59 12.54
C ARG A 97 31.05 -7.43 11.29
N ILE A 98 29.79 -7.63 10.92
CA ILE A 98 29.41 -8.30 9.66
C ILE A 98 29.86 -7.47 8.45
N ALA A 99 29.62 -6.16 8.43
CA ALA A 99 30.04 -5.29 7.32
C ALA A 99 31.58 -5.30 7.15
N LEU A 100 32.34 -5.20 8.25
CA LEU A 100 33.80 -5.28 8.22
C LEU A 100 34.28 -6.62 7.65
N SER A 101 33.64 -7.74 8.01
CA SER A 101 33.99 -9.06 7.47
C SER A 101 33.77 -9.19 5.96
N ARG A 102 32.82 -8.44 5.39
CA ARG A 102 32.55 -8.38 3.95
C ARG A 102 33.56 -7.51 3.19
N MET A 103 34.29 -6.64 3.89
CA MET A 103 35.34 -5.79 3.33
C MET A 103 36.75 -6.38 3.51
N ASP A 104 36.94 -7.22 4.53
CA ASP A 104 38.23 -7.78 4.90
C ASP A 104 38.50 -9.14 4.24
N ILE A 105 39.26 -9.12 3.14
CA ILE A 105 39.64 -10.34 2.43
C ILE A 105 40.43 -11.35 3.29
N ARG A 106 41.08 -10.90 4.38
CA ARG A 106 41.79 -11.78 5.32
C ARG A 106 40.82 -12.68 6.10
N LYS A 107 39.53 -12.31 6.14
CA LYS A 107 38.45 -12.99 6.85
C LYS A 107 37.35 -13.49 5.90
N MET A 108 37.68 -13.83 4.65
CA MET A 108 36.73 -14.44 3.72
C MET A 108 37.37 -15.54 2.88
N ASP A 109 36.54 -16.44 2.38
CA ASP A 109 36.89 -17.34 1.29
C ASP A 109 36.40 -16.75 -0.03
N ILE A 110 37.20 -16.88 -1.09
CA ILE A 110 36.89 -16.35 -2.41
C ILE A 110 36.85 -17.51 -3.39
N GLU A 111 35.70 -17.71 -4.01
CA GLU A 111 35.51 -18.73 -5.04
C GLU A 111 35.43 -18.05 -6.41
N ALA A 112 36.10 -18.62 -7.41
CA ALA A 112 36.09 -18.11 -8.78
C ALA A 112 35.50 -19.15 -9.71
N THR A 113 34.37 -18.82 -10.35
CA THR A 113 33.66 -19.71 -11.27
C THR A 113 33.67 -19.10 -12.67
N ARG A 114 34.11 -19.88 -13.67
CA ARG A 114 34.14 -19.40 -15.05
C ARG A 114 32.75 -19.51 -15.69
N GLN A 115 32.17 -18.37 -16.05
CA GLN A 115 30.93 -18.29 -16.83
C GLN A 115 31.28 -17.83 -18.25
N GLY A 116 31.60 -18.78 -19.13
CA GLY A 116 32.03 -18.48 -20.50
C GLY A 116 33.34 -17.67 -20.56
N ASN A 117 33.24 -16.43 -21.05
CA ASN A 117 34.37 -15.49 -21.14
C ASN A 117 34.55 -14.63 -19.88
N GLU A 118 33.64 -14.73 -18.90
CA GLU A 118 33.69 -13.97 -17.66
C GLU A 118 34.08 -14.88 -16.48
N VAL A 119 34.72 -14.28 -15.47
CA VAL A 119 35.02 -14.94 -14.19
C VAL A 119 34.12 -14.31 -13.13
N GLN A 120 33.24 -15.10 -12.56
CA GLN A 120 32.42 -14.70 -11.43
C GLN A 120 33.18 -14.99 -10.14
N TYR A 121 33.35 -13.97 -9.30
CA TYR A 121 33.89 -14.13 -7.96
C TYR A 121 32.75 -14.14 -6.93
N THR A 122 32.75 -15.14 -6.06
CA THR A 122 31.85 -15.25 -4.92
C THR A 122 32.64 -15.02 -3.64
N PHE A 123 32.22 -14.04 -2.84
CA PHE A 123 32.87 -13.64 -1.59
C PHE A 123 32.10 -14.21 -0.40
N ASN A 124 32.74 -15.11 0.35
CA ASN A 124 32.15 -15.84 1.46
C ASN A 124 32.83 -15.40 2.78
N PRO A 125 32.34 -14.37 3.48
CA PRO A 125 32.93 -13.90 4.73
C PRO A 125 32.83 -14.98 5.83
N LYS A 126 33.91 -15.14 6.59
CA LYS A 126 34.00 -16.04 7.74
C LYS A 126 33.40 -15.36 8.97
N LEU A 127 32.17 -15.75 9.29
CA LEU A 127 31.46 -15.27 10.47
C LEU A 127 31.59 -16.25 11.63
N SER A 128 31.62 -15.73 12.86
CA SER A 128 31.45 -16.57 14.05
C SER A 128 30.04 -17.19 14.05
N PRO A 129 29.82 -18.33 14.74
CA PRO A 129 28.52 -18.99 14.78
C PRO A 129 27.38 -18.06 15.21
N GLU A 130 27.64 -17.16 16.17
CA GLU A 130 26.66 -16.18 16.65
C GLU A 130 26.29 -15.15 15.56
N LEU A 131 27.28 -14.56 14.89
CA LEU A 131 27.03 -13.59 13.80
C LEU A 131 26.37 -14.24 12.58
N LYS A 132 26.70 -15.50 12.30
CA LYS A 132 26.03 -16.27 11.25
C LYS A 132 24.56 -16.44 11.56
N LYS A 133 24.23 -16.89 12.78
CA LYS A 133 22.84 -17.01 13.26
C LYS A 133 22.10 -15.66 13.18
N TYR A 134 22.73 -14.59 13.65
CA TYR A 134 22.17 -13.23 13.57
C TYR A 134 21.84 -12.81 12.12
N SER A 135 22.77 -13.05 11.19
CA SER A 135 22.56 -12.74 9.77
C SER A 135 21.43 -13.58 9.16
N GLU A 136 21.35 -14.86 9.47
CA GLU A 136 20.30 -15.76 8.99
C GLU A 136 18.91 -15.37 9.53
N GLU A 137 18.83 -15.01 10.81
CA GLU A 137 17.58 -14.52 11.43
C GLU A 137 17.12 -13.20 10.80
N SER A 138 18.04 -12.26 10.54
CA SER A 138 17.73 -11.00 9.85
C SER A 138 17.24 -11.22 8.41
N GLN A 139 17.88 -12.15 7.68
CA GLN A 139 17.43 -12.50 6.32
C GLN A 139 16.05 -13.16 6.34
N LYS A 140 15.81 -14.09 7.27
CA LYS A 140 14.50 -14.72 7.44
C LYS A 140 13.43 -13.69 7.76
N SER A 141 13.71 -12.76 8.69
CA SER A 141 12.79 -11.67 9.01
C SER A 141 12.47 -10.81 7.77
N SER A 142 13.48 -10.42 6.99
CA SER A 142 13.26 -9.66 5.76
C SER A 142 12.46 -10.42 4.69
N LEU A 143 12.60 -11.74 4.62
CA LEU A 143 11.82 -12.58 3.71
C LEU A 143 10.35 -12.67 4.18
N GLU A 144 10.10 -12.79 5.47
CA GLU A 144 8.72 -12.79 6.00
C GLU A 144 8.02 -11.44 5.73
N VAL A 145 8.70 -10.30 5.90
CA VAL A 145 8.16 -8.96 5.60
C VAL A 145 7.76 -8.79 4.12
N THR A 146 8.48 -9.45 3.21
CA THR A 146 8.27 -9.32 1.75
C THR A 146 7.51 -10.50 1.13
N LYS A 147 7.10 -11.47 1.96
CA LYS A 147 6.51 -12.73 1.54
C LYS A 147 5.29 -12.57 0.64
N TYR A 148 4.42 -11.60 0.95
CA TYR A 148 3.18 -11.34 0.23
C TYR A 148 3.28 -10.15 -0.74
N THR A 149 4.47 -9.60 -0.96
CA THR A 149 4.67 -8.49 -1.90
C THR A 149 4.27 -8.88 -3.33
N SER A 150 4.54 -10.12 -3.74
CA SER A 150 4.11 -10.60 -5.06
C SER A 150 2.58 -10.63 -5.20
N LEU A 151 1.86 -11.09 -4.18
CA LEU A 151 0.40 -11.13 -4.17
C LEU A 151 -0.19 -9.72 -4.25
N TYR A 152 0.34 -8.79 -3.44
CA TYR A 152 -0.03 -7.38 -3.45
C TYR A 152 0.19 -6.73 -4.82
N LEU A 153 1.39 -6.88 -5.39
CA LEU A 153 1.73 -6.26 -6.67
C LEU A 153 0.89 -6.86 -7.80
N TRP A 154 0.69 -8.18 -7.81
CA TRP A 154 -0.22 -8.82 -8.76
C TRP A 154 -1.64 -8.26 -8.67
N SER A 155 -2.24 -8.29 -7.47
CA SER A 155 -3.65 -7.95 -7.31
C SER A 155 -3.93 -6.48 -7.61
N THR A 156 -3.13 -5.57 -7.07
CA THR A 156 -3.30 -4.12 -7.30
C THR A 156 -3.09 -3.74 -8.76
N LYS A 157 -2.04 -4.27 -9.41
CA LYS A 157 -1.79 -3.99 -10.83
C LYS A 157 -2.90 -4.54 -11.72
N LYS A 158 -3.44 -5.72 -11.40
CA LYS A 158 -4.53 -6.32 -12.17
C LYS A 158 -5.85 -5.57 -11.99
N ILE A 159 -6.15 -5.10 -10.78
CA ILE A 159 -7.30 -4.20 -10.53
C ILE A 159 -7.18 -2.89 -11.31
N GLU A 160 -5.99 -2.28 -11.32
CA GLU A 160 -5.70 -1.05 -12.06
C GLU A 160 -5.55 -1.26 -13.59
N ASN A 161 -5.71 -2.49 -14.07
CA ASN A 161 -5.53 -2.90 -15.47
C ASN A 161 -4.14 -2.51 -16.04
N LYS A 162 -3.10 -2.61 -15.21
CA LYS A 162 -1.71 -2.30 -15.56
C LYS A 162 -0.98 -3.56 -16.02
N PRO A 163 -0.40 -3.61 -17.23
CA PRO A 163 0.16 -4.84 -17.82
C PRO A 163 1.24 -5.52 -16.98
N GLU A 164 1.87 -4.81 -16.05
CA GLU A 164 2.88 -5.34 -15.11
C GLU A 164 2.36 -6.49 -14.22
N TYR A 165 1.04 -6.66 -14.05
CA TYR A 165 0.52 -7.83 -13.30
C TYR A 165 0.95 -9.17 -13.93
N LYS A 166 1.26 -9.17 -15.24
CA LYS A 166 1.69 -10.37 -15.98
C LYS A 166 3.05 -10.91 -15.54
N GLU A 167 3.85 -10.12 -14.83
CA GLU A 167 5.12 -10.58 -14.25
C GLU A 167 4.92 -11.62 -13.12
N TYR A 168 3.69 -11.75 -12.61
CA TYR A 168 3.32 -12.66 -11.52
C TYR A 168 2.50 -13.85 -12.02
N GLU A 169 3.02 -14.56 -13.05
CA GLU A 169 2.35 -15.64 -13.77
C GLU A 169 1.74 -16.72 -12.86
N LYS A 170 2.39 -17.02 -11.72
CA LYS A 170 1.91 -18.04 -10.76
C LYS A 170 0.47 -17.83 -10.27
N TYR A 171 -0.02 -16.59 -10.22
CA TYR A 171 -1.39 -16.29 -9.82
C TYR A 171 -2.36 -16.24 -11.01
N GLU A 172 -1.88 -16.00 -12.23
CA GLU A 172 -2.69 -16.09 -13.45
C GLU A 172 -2.97 -17.55 -13.82
N GLU A 173 -1.96 -18.42 -13.69
CA GLU A 173 -2.09 -19.84 -14.00
C GLU A 173 -2.89 -20.60 -12.93
N ASN A 174 -2.80 -20.14 -11.67
CA ASN A 174 -3.47 -20.78 -10.55
C ASN A 174 -4.10 -19.74 -9.59
N PRO A 175 -5.35 -19.32 -9.85
CA PRO A 175 -6.07 -18.40 -8.98
C PRO A 175 -6.26 -18.91 -7.55
N LEU A 176 -6.31 -20.24 -7.34
CA LEU A 176 -6.45 -20.82 -6.00
C LEU A 176 -5.20 -20.59 -5.13
N LEU A 177 -4.03 -20.39 -5.74
CA LEU A 177 -2.83 -19.99 -5.00
C LEU A 177 -3.01 -18.61 -4.35
N ALA A 178 -3.66 -17.67 -5.05
CA ALA A 178 -3.93 -16.34 -4.50
C ALA A 178 -4.91 -16.42 -3.31
N LEU A 179 -5.92 -17.29 -3.40
CA LEU A 179 -6.84 -17.58 -2.29
C LEU A 179 -6.13 -18.23 -1.10
N GLU A 180 -5.26 -19.22 -1.34
CA GLU A 180 -4.51 -19.89 -0.27
C GLU A 180 -3.60 -18.89 0.47
N GLU A 181 -2.87 -18.05 -0.28
CA GLU A 181 -2.04 -17.00 0.31
C GLU A 181 -2.90 -15.95 1.05
N LEU A 182 -4.05 -15.55 0.52
CA LEU A 182 -4.99 -14.64 1.20
C LEU A 182 -5.44 -15.21 2.55
N LYS A 183 -5.83 -16.49 2.62
CA LYS A 183 -6.22 -17.15 3.88
C LYS A 183 -5.08 -17.14 4.90
N LYS A 184 -3.85 -17.41 4.47
CA LYS A 184 -2.67 -17.31 5.34
C LYS A 184 -2.44 -15.89 5.85
N VAL A 185 -2.75 -14.87 5.04
CA VAL A 185 -2.63 -13.46 5.46
C VAL A 185 -3.71 -13.10 6.50
N ILE A 186 -4.93 -13.61 6.35
CA ILE A 186 -6.03 -13.42 7.32
C ILE A 186 -5.65 -13.96 8.71
N GLU A 187 -5.02 -15.14 8.76
CA GLU A 187 -4.58 -15.79 10.01
C GLU A 187 -3.52 -15.00 10.79
N ILE A 188 -2.85 -14.02 10.16
CA ILE A 188 -1.86 -13.18 10.83
C ILE A 188 -2.59 -12.11 11.65
N PRO A 189 -2.37 -12.04 12.99
CA PRO A 189 -2.95 -10.99 13.83
C PRO A 189 -2.54 -9.59 13.37
N TYR A 190 -3.46 -8.63 13.42
CA TYR A 190 -3.24 -7.27 12.93
C TYR A 190 -1.98 -6.61 13.50
N ASP A 191 -1.73 -6.77 14.80
CA ASP A 191 -0.54 -6.25 15.52
C ASP A 191 0.79 -6.89 15.07
N LYS A 192 0.72 -8.01 14.36
CA LYS A 192 1.88 -8.77 13.85
C LYS A 192 2.02 -8.71 12.34
N ARG A 193 1.12 -8.03 11.63
CA ARG A 193 1.27 -7.79 10.21
C ARG A 193 2.36 -6.74 10.05
N ASP A 194 3.50 -7.15 9.51
CA ASP A 194 4.67 -6.28 9.25
C ASP A 194 5.04 -6.29 7.76
N PHE A 195 4.10 -6.64 6.88
CA PHE A 195 4.28 -6.57 5.43
C PHE A 195 3.79 -5.23 4.86
N ILE A 196 4.41 -4.81 3.76
CA ILE A 196 4.15 -3.52 3.11
C ILE A 196 2.74 -3.54 2.46
N PHE A 197 1.90 -2.54 2.76
CA PHE A 197 0.54 -2.31 2.22
C PHE A 197 -0.50 -3.37 2.61
N GLN A 198 -0.80 -3.44 3.92
CA GLN A 198 -1.53 -4.54 4.54
C GLN A 198 -3.00 -4.63 4.12
N GLY A 199 -3.69 -3.49 4.02
CA GLY A 199 -5.13 -3.46 3.81
C GLY A 199 -5.54 -3.81 2.38
N GLU A 200 -4.81 -3.27 1.38
CA GLU A 200 -5.18 -3.38 -0.03
C GLU A 200 -5.25 -4.81 -0.58
N ILE A 201 -4.44 -5.74 -0.03
CA ILE A 201 -4.41 -7.14 -0.46
C ILE A 201 -5.78 -7.78 -0.34
N PHE A 202 -6.48 -7.53 0.78
CA PHE A 202 -7.73 -8.19 1.12
C PHE A 202 -8.83 -7.94 0.07
N PRO A 203 -9.30 -6.69 -0.14
CA PRO A 203 -10.33 -6.45 -1.14
C PRO A 203 -9.82 -6.72 -2.55
N SER A 204 -8.57 -6.37 -2.89
CA SER A 204 -8.07 -6.55 -4.26
C SER A 204 -8.07 -8.02 -4.70
N VAL A 205 -7.59 -8.93 -3.85
CA VAL A 205 -7.60 -10.36 -4.16
C VAL A 205 -9.02 -10.90 -4.19
N SER A 206 -9.86 -10.56 -3.20
CA SER A 206 -11.26 -11.00 -3.15
C SER A 206 -12.06 -10.57 -4.39
N ILE A 207 -11.90 -9.32 -4.83
CA ILE A 207 -12.54 -8.81 -6.05
C ILE A 207 -12.09 -9.59 -7.29
N LEU A 208 -10.79 -9.83 -7.45
CA LEU A 208 -10.27 -10.57 -8.60
C LEU A 208 -10.74 -12.02 -8.61
N LEU A 209 -10.78 -12.68 -7.45
CA LEU A 209 -11.28 -14.04 -7.33
C LEU A 209 -12.75 -14.12 -7.72
N LEU A 210 -13.58 -13.20 -7.23
CA LEU A 210 -15.02 -13.17 -7.55
C LEU A 210 -15.31 -12.75 -9.01
N ARG A 211 -14.53 -11.82 -9.56
CA ARG A 211 -14.75 -11.30 -10.92
C ARG A 211 -14.19 -12.22 -12.00
N ASP A 212 -12.98 -12.74 -11.79
CA ASP A 212 -12.20 -13.40 -12.84
C ASP A 212 -12.06 -14.92 -12.63
N SER A 213 -12.39 -15.44 -11.43
CA SER A 213 -12.11 -16.85 -11.09
C SER A 213 -13.21 -17.50 -10.26
N ARG A 214 -14.43 -16.96 -10.27
CA ARG A 214 -15.57 -17.47 -9.49
C ARG A 214 -15.85 -18.95 -9.73
N GLU A 215 -15.70 -19.41 -10.96
CA GLU A 215 -16.05 -20.77 -11.38
C GLU A 215 -15.24 -21.87 -10.67
N VAL A 216 -14.05 -21.53 -10.16
CA VAL A 216 -13.17 -22.47 -9.45
C VAL A 216 -13.26 -22.35 -7.93
N LEU A 217 -14.05 -21.42 -7.41
CA LEU A 217 -14.20 -21.20 -5.96
C LEU A 217 -15.29 -22.09 -5.37
N SER A 218 -15.09 -22.51 -4.11
CA SER A 218 -16.18 -23.08 -3.33
C SER A 218 -17.17 -22.00 -2.88
N GLN A 219 -18.38 -22.40 -2.47
CA GLN A 219 -19.33 -21.43 -1.92
C GLN A 219 -18.77 -20.73 -0.67
N GLU A 220 -18.04 -21.46 0.19
CA GLU A 220 -17.40 -20.89 1.38
C GLU A 220 -16.36 -19.82 1.01
N ASP A 221 -15.60 -20.04 -0.07
CA ASP A 221 -14.61 -19.06 -0.55
C ASP A 221 -15.27 -17.84 -1.18
N ILE A 222 -16.42 -18.04 -1.85
CA ILE A 222 -17.22 -16.95 -2.41
C ILE A 222 -17.78 -16.08 -1.28
N GLU A 223 -18.32 -16.68 -0.22
CA GLU A 223 -18.80 -15.97 0.99
C GLU A 223 -17.65 -15.23 1.68
N LEU A 224 -16.49 -15.87 1.85
CA LEU A 224 -15.30 -15.23 2.43
C LEU A 224 -14.90 -13.97 1.65
N CYS A 225 -14.85 -14.05 0.32
CA CYS A 225 -14.50 -12.90 -0.51
C CYS A 225 -15.52 -11.77 -0.39
N LYS A 226 -16.82 -12.10 -0.32
CA LYS A 226 -17.91 -11.15 -0.09
C LYS A 226 -17.77 -10.46 1.26
N ASP A 227 -17.55 -11.22 2.33
CA ASP A 227 -17.41 -10.68 3.69
C ASP A 227 -16.23 -9.72 3.79
N ILE A 228 -15.10 -10.05 3.17
CA ILE A 228 -13.92 -9.16 3.10
C ILE A 228 -14.26 -7.84 2.39
N ILE A 229 -14.92 -7.89 1.23
CA ILE A 229 -15.25 -6.67 0.49
C ILE A 229 -16.20 -5.78 1.32
N MET A 230 -17.20 -6.39 1.97
CA MET A 230 -18.15 -5.68 2.83
C MET A 230 -17.50 -5.08 4.07
N GLU A 231 -16.62 -5.81 4.74
CA GLU A 231 -15.86 -5.32 5.91
C GLU A 231 -15.08 -4.05 5.54
N PHE A 232 -14.32 -4.08 4.45
CA PHE A 232 -13.55 -2.91 4.01
C PHE A 232 -14.42 -1.77 3.49
N ALA A 233 -15.55 -2.07 2.83
CA ALA A 233 -16.48 -1.05 2.37
C ALA A 233 -17.27 -0.37 3.51
N THR A 234 -17.41 -1.03 4.67
CA THR A 234 -18.11 -0.50 5.85
C THR A 234 -17.17 0.13 6.88
N LEU A 235 -15.87 -0.18 6.81
CA LEU A 235 -14.83 0.36 7.69
C LEU A 235 -14.89 1.89 7.89
N PRO A 236 -15.21 2.71 6.87
CA PRO A 236 -15.31 4.16 7.04
C PRO A 236 -16.37 4.65 8.02
N PHE A 237 -17.36 3.82 8.33
CA PHE A 237 -18.45 4.15 9.25
C PHE A 237 -18.18 3.67 10.68
N THR A 238 -16.99 3.11 10.94
CA THR A 238 -16.56 2.70 12.28
C THR A 238 -15.91 3.85 13.04
N GLU A 239 -16.04 3.83 14.37
CA GLU A 239 -15.45 4.87 15.21
C GLU A 239 -13.92 4.94 15.03
N ASN A 240 -13.40 6.18 14.93
CA ASN A 240 -11.97 6.48 14.79
C ASN A 240 -11.31 5.98 13.50
N TYR A 241 -12.08 5.66 12.46
CA TYR A 241 -11.49 5.38 11.16
C TYR A 241 -10.84 6.63 10.55
N HIS A 242 -9.62 6.46 10.05
CA HIS A 242 -8.90 7.47 9.29
C HIS A 242 -8.35 6.83 8.03
N TYR A 243 -8.77 7.34 6.87
CA TYR A 243 -8.34 6.81 5.59
C TYR A 243 -6.82 6.85 5.45
N GLN A 244 -6.25 5.72 5.03
CA GLN A 244 -4.84 5.59 4.68
C GLN A 244 -4.70 5.12 3.24
N LEU A 245 -3.68 5.63 2.55
CA LEU A 245 -3.39 5.16 1.22
C LEU A 245 -3.04 3.67 1.26
N SER A 246 -3.66 2.87 0.38
CA SER A 246 -3.49 1.42 0.30
C SER A 246 -4.04 0.65 1.51
N ASP A 247 -5.03 1.20 2.20
CA ASP A 247 -5.80 0.49 3.22
C ASP A 247 -6.91 -0.42 2.65
N GLY A 248 -7.09 -0.46 1.33
CA GLY A 248 -8.09 -1.30 0.66
C GLY A 248 -9.50 -0.69 0.56
N VAL A 249 -9.83 0.34 1.35
CA VAL A 249 -11.19 0.89 1.39
C VAL A 249 -11.61 1.48 0.05
N LYS A 250 -10.70 2.23 -0.60
CA LYS A 250 -10.93 2.76 -1.95
C LYS A 250 -11.38 1.65 -2.91
N THR A 251 -10.63 0.55 -2.93
CA THR A 251 -10.84 -0.55 -3.87
C THR A 251 -12.12 -1.32 -3.53
N ALA A 252 -12.38 -1.57 -2.24
CA ALA A 252 -13.62 -2.18 -1.78
C ALA A 252 -14.86 -1.39 -2.21
N ILE A 253 -14.88 -0.06 -1.99
CA ILE A 253 -16.01 0.80 -2.37
C ILE A 253 -16.17 0.85 -3.89
N SER A 254 -15.06 1.03 -4.62
CA SER A 254 -15.06 1.21 -6.09
C SER A 254 -15.60 -0.01 -6.84
N PHE A 255 -15.43 -1.21 -6.28
CA PHE A 255 -15.85 -2.48 -6.88
C PHE A 255 -16.99 -3.15 -6.13
N LEU A 256 -17.54 -2.51 -5.09
CA LEU A 256 -18.65 -3.04 -4.32
C LEU A 256 -19.83 -3.58 -5.17
N PRO A 257 -20.22 -2.91 -6.29
CA PRO A 257 -21.34 -3.38 -7.10
C PRO A 257 -21.16 -4.75 -7.75
N ILE A 258 -19.93 -5.28 -7.88
CA ILE A 258 -19.74 -6.64 -8.43
C ILE A 258 -20.47 -7.70 -7.62
N LEU A 259 -20.69 -7.43 -6.32
CA LEU A 259 -21.40 -8.34 -5.43
C LEU A 259 -22.88 -8.46 -5.83
N ILE A 260 -23.48 -7.48 -6.51
CA ILE A 260 -24.89 -7.54 -6.93
C ILE A 260 -25.12 -8.66 -7.95
N ASP A 261 -24.16 -8.91 -8.84
CA ASP A 261 -24.24 -9.99 -9.83
C ASP A 261 -24.11 -11.39 -9.20
N ILE A 262 -23.54 -11.46 -8.00
CA ILE A 262 -23.24 -12.70 -7.28
C ILE A 262 -24.30 -12.95 -6.20
N PHE A 263 -24.72 -11.90 -5.52
CA PHE A 263 -25.64 -11.81 -4.39
C PHE A 263 -26.69 -10.72 -4.66
N PRO A 264 -27.68 -10.98 -5.55
CA PRO A 264 -28.68 -9.99 -5.93
C PRO A 264 -29.49 -9.42 -4.76
N GLU A 265 -29.64 -10.19 -3.68
CA GLU A 265 -30.30 -9.79 -2.44
C GLU A 265 -29.60 -8.63 -1.71
N MET A 266 -28.30 -8.42 -1.97
CA MET A 266 -27.53 -7.33 -1.37
C MET A 266 -27.67 -6.01 -2.12
N LYS A 267 -28.41 -5.97 -3.24
CA LYS A 267 -28.55 -4.77 -4.08
C LYS A 267 -28.96 -3.53 -3.27
N ASP A 268 -29.94 -3.70 -2.39
CA ASP A 268 -30.49 -2.60 -1.60
C ASP A 268 -29.48 -2.07 -0.58
N GLU A 269 -28.77 -2.99 0.10
CA GLU A 269 -27.70 -2.67 1.04
C GLU A 269 -26.52 -1.97 0.36
N ILE A 270 -26.04 -2.51 -0.77
CA ILE A 270 -24.95 -1.93 -1.56
C ILE A 270 -25.31 -0.53 -2.05
N LYS A 271 -26.54 -0.36 -2.53
CA LYS A 271 -27.04 0.93 -3.01
C LYS A 271 -27.10 1.96 -1.87
N MET A 272 -27.54 1.55 -0.68
CA MET A 272 -27.52 2.40 0.51
C MET A 272 -26.08 2.76 0.92
N LEU A 273 -25.16 1.79 0.92
CA LEU A 273 -23.77 2.00 1.31
C LEU A 273 -23.07 3.01 0.39
N LEU A 274 -23.26 2.89 -0.92
CA LEU A 274 -22.74 3.84 -1.90
C LEU A 274 -23.31 5.25 -1.71
N LEU A 275 -24.61 5.37 -1.41
CA LEU A 275 -25.22 6.67 -1.09
C LEU A 275 -24.60 7.29 0.17
N LEU A 276 -24.34 6.51 1.22
CA LEU A 276 -23.67 6.99 2.43
C LEU A 276 -22.25 7.47 2.14
N HIS A 277 -21.49 6.73 1.32
CA HIS A 277 -20.14 7.14 0.92
C HIS A 277 -20.12 8.45 0.12
N LEU A 278 -21.19 8.77 -0.62
CA LEU A 278 -21.31 10.09 -1.25
C LEU A 278 -21.38 11.24 -0.23
N PHE A 279 -21.82 10.98 1.00
CA PHE A 279 -21.89 12.01 2.04
C PHE A 279 -20.52 12.38 2.61
N THR A 280 -19.50 11.55 2.39
CA THR A 280 -18.14 11.73 2.91
C THR A 280 -17.35 12.69 2.02
N ASP A 281 -17.29 13.97 2.41
CA ASP A 281 -16.84 15.09 1.59
C ASP A 281 -15.48 15.69 1.96
N TYR A 282 -14.66 14.96 2.72
CA TYR A 282 -13.28 15.37 2.95
C TYR A 282 -12.37 15.04 1.76
N GLN A 283 -11.37 15.89 1.55
CA GLN A 283 -10.35 15.71 0.53
C GLN A 283 -9.30 14.70 1.00
N ILE A 284 -8.92 13.79 0.12
CA ILE A 284 -7.86 12.81 0.33
C ILE A 284 -6.57 13.32 -0.30
N GLY A 285 -5.56 13.53 0.54
CA GLY A 285 -4.24 13.97 0.10
C GLY A 285 -4.26 15.31 -0.65
N TYR A 286 -3.24 15.53 -1.49
CA TYR A 286 -3.01 16.81 -2.17
C TYR A 286 -3.49 16.84 -3.63
N SER A 287 -4.08 15.75 -4.13
CA SER A 287 -4.46 15.60 -5.56
C SER A 287 -5.80 16.25 -5.93
N GLY A 288 -6.54 16.80 -4.97
CA GLY A 288 -7.91 17.27 -5.19
C GLY A 288 -8.94 16.15 -5.30
N THR A 289 -8.56 14.90 -4.99
CA THR A 289 -9.46 13.75 -4.90
C THR A 289 -10.25 13.83 -3.60
N TYR A 290 -11.55 13.58 -3.66
CA TYR A 290 -12.43 13.52 -2.50
C TYR A 290 -12.81 12.08 -2.18
N PHE A 291 -13.16 11.79 -0.93
CA PHE A 291 -13.54 10.44 -0.54
C PHE A 291 -14.77 9.92 -1.30
N TYR A 292 -15.78 10.77 -1.51
CA TYR A 292 -16.95 10.41 -2.32
C TYR A 292 -16.62 9.99 -3.76
N ASP A 293 -15.42 10.33 -4.30
CA ASP A 293 -15.04 9.94 -5.66
C ASP A 293 -14.98 8.42 -5.81
N PHE A 294 -14.76 7.66 -4.73
CA PHE A 294 -14.77 6.19 -4.75
C PHE A 294 -16.17 5.66 -5.06
N ALA A 295 -17.19 6.20 -4.39
CA ALA A 295 -18.58 5.83 -4.63
C ALA A 295 -19.07 6.34 -5.99
N THR A 296 -18.71 7.55 -6.38
CA THR A 296 -19.01 8.08 -7.73
C THR A 296 -18.48 7.13 -8.81
N HIS A 297 -17.23 6.66 -8.68
CA HIS A 297 -16.64 5.74 -9.63
C HIS A 297 -17.39 4.40 -9.70
N ALA A 298 -17.79 3.84 -8.54
CA ALA A 298 -18.60 2.63 -8.50
C ALA A 298 -19.96 2.84 -9.18
N ILE A 299 -20.63 3.95 -8.87
CA ILE A 299 -21.96 4.26 -9.40
C ILE A 299 -21.93 4.38 -10.94
N GLN A 300 -20.96 5.11 -11.48
CA GLN A 300 -20.86 5.35 -12.92
C GLN A 300 -20.49 4.11 -13.74
N ASN A 301 -19.69 3.20 -13.18
CA ASN A 301 -19.20 2.05 -13.94
C ASN A 301 -20.13 0.84 -13.92
N TYR A 302 -20.97 0.71 -12.89
CA TYR A 302 -21.71 -0.53 -12.65
C TYR A 302 -23.23 -0.39 -12.72
N PHE A 303 -23.78 0.82 -12.69
CA PHE A 303 -25.22 1.03 -12.71
C PHE A 303 -25.71 1.65 -14.03
N ASP A 304 -26.96 1.35 -14.37
CA ASP A 304 -27.65 1.93 -15.51
C ASP A 304 -28.04 3.40 -15.27
N GLU A 305 -28.40 4.11 -16.34
CA GLU A 305 -28.81 5.52 -16.28
C GLU A 305 -29.97 5.77 -15.33
N GLU A 306 -30.92 4.83 -15.22
CA GLU A 306 -32.07 4.96 -14.31
C GLU A 306 -31.63 4.93 -12.85
N THR A 307 -30.74 4.02 -12.50
CA THR A 307 -30.23 3.89 -11.13
C THR A 307 -29.26 5.02 -10.80
N ILE A 308 -28.43 5.48 -11.74
CA ILE A 308 -27.61 6.69 -11.57
C ILE A 308 -28.49 7.90 -11.31
N LYS A 309 -29.59 8.08 -12.05
CA LYS A 309 -30.58 9.14 -11.79
C LYS A 309 -31.18 9.01 -10.40
N SER A 310 -31.46 7.79 -9.94
CA SER A 310 -31.90 7.55 -8.55
C SER A 310 -30.86 7.99 -7.53
N PHE A 311 -29.56 7.74 -7.76
CA PHE A 311 -28.47 8.26 -6.92
C PHE A 311 -28.39 9.78 -6.91
N VAL A 312 -28.54 10.43 -8.07
CA VAL A 312 -28.57 11.90 -8.16
C VAL A 312 -29.72 12.47 -7.32
N LEU A 313 -30.93 11.94 -7.49
CA LEU A 313 -32.11 12.38 -6.73
C LEU A 313 -31.98 12.06 -5.25
N GLY A 314 -31.50 10.87 -4.90
CA GLY A 314 -31.23 10.47 -3.52
C GLY A 314 -30.23 11.42 -2.86
N TYR A 315 -29.09 11.68 -3.49
CA TYR A 315 -28.07 12.57 -2.94
C TYR A 315 -28.58 14.00 -2.73
N LEU A 316 -29.30 14.55 -3.72
CA LEU A 316 -29.94 15.89 -3.61
C LEU A 316 -30.97 15.97 -2.48
N LEU A 317 -31.71 14.88 -2.22
CA LEU A 317 -32.69 14.81 -1.14
C LEU A 317 -32.02 14.65 0.23
N PHE A 318 -31.05 13.74 0.33
CA PHE A 318 -30.57 13.23 1.60
C PHE A 318 -29.38 13.98 2.16
N LYS A 319 -28.44 14.46 1.33
CA LYS A 319 -27.26 15.18 1.83
C LYS A 319 -27.65 16.44 2.63
N PRO A 320 -28.62 17.29 2.20
CA PRO A 320 -29.06 18.42 3.01
C PRO A 320 -29.68 17.97 4.35
N LYS A 321 -30.52 16.93 4.33
CA LYS A 321 -31.14 16.39 5.56
C LYS A 321 -30.07 15.86 6.52
N TYR A 322 -29.09 15.13 6.00
CA TYR A 322 -27.97 14.60 6.77
C TYR A 322 -27.15 15.72 7.42
N ALA A 323 -26.82 16.77 6.65
CA ALA A 323 -26.11 17.94 7.18
C ALA A 323 -26.88 18.66 8.30
N THR A 324 -28.20 18.85 8.15
CA THR A 324 -29.05 19.44 9.19
C THR A 324 -29.10 18.58 10.46
N GLU A 325 -29.12 17.26 10.33
CA GLU A 325 -29.08 16.37 11.50
C GLU A 325 -27.71 16.42 12.21
N ILE A 326 -26.61 16.53 11.46
CA ILE A 326 -25.27 16.76 12.04
C ILE A 326 -25.25 18.08 12.83
N GLU A 327 -25.77 19.16 12.26
CA GLU A 327 -25.84 20.47 12.93
C GLU A 327 -26.68 20.41 14.22
N LYS A 328 -27.84 19.74 14.21
CA LYS A 328 -28.68 19.59 15.41
C LYS A 328 -27.96 18.85 16.52
N ILE A 329 -27.34 17.71 16.21
CA ILE A 329 -26.61 16.93 17.23
C ILE A 329 -25.44 17.76 17.79
N PHE A 330 -24.79 18.57 16.96
CA PHE A 330 -23.74 19.49 17.41
C PHE A 330 -24.27 20.54 18.40
N TYR A 331 -25.42 21.15 18.12
CA TYR A 331 -26.02 22.14 19.04
C TYR A 331 -26.56 21.51 20.33
N GLU A 332 -27.09 20.29 20.27
CA GLU A 332 -27.65 19.58 21.43
C GLU A 332 -26.57 19.02 22.38
N THR A 333 -25.37 18.71 21.87
CA THR A 333 -24.32 18.06 22.68
C THR A 333 -23.47 19.02 23.50
N ASN A 334 -23.52 20.35 23.28
CA ASN A 334 -22.76 21.39 24.02
C ASN A 334 -21.24 21.17 24.18
N GLU A 335 -20.67 20.09 23.65
CA GLU A 335 -19.25 19.79 23.69
C GLU A 335 -18.58 20.53 22.54
N HIS A 336 -17.74 21.52 22.89
CA HIS A 336 -16.88 22.27 21.97
C HIS A 336 -15.74 21.40 21.41
N ARG A 337 -15.95 20.09 21.26
CA ARG A 337 -14.96 19.14 20.78
C ARG A 337 -15.61 18.28 19.71
N TYR A 338 -15.10 18.43 18.50
CA TYR A 338 -15.42 17.67 17.29
C TYR A 338 -15.30 16.13 17.43
N GLN A 339 -14.97 15.61 18.62
CA GLN A 339 -14.27 14.34 18.79
C GLN A 339 -15.11 13.17 19.32
N ASN A 340 -16.35 13.35 19.78
CA ASN A 340 -17.08 12.27 20.47
C ASN A 340 -18.56 12.13 20.08
N ILE A 341 -18.93 12.38 18.83
CA ILE A 341 -20.27 12.00 18.38
C ILE A 341 -20.14 10.71 17.56
N ASP A 342 -20.60 9.63 18.17
CA ASP A 342 -20.73 8.28 17.60
C ASP A 342 -21.34 8.34 16.19
N GLU A 343 -20.52 8.01 15.19
CA GLU A 343 -20.88 8.02 13.77
C GLU A 343 -21.94 6.98 13.44
N GLN A 344 -21.90 5.83 14.11
CA GLN A 344 -22.89 4.77 13.95
C GLN A 344 -24.27 5.25 14.41
N LYS A 345 -24.36 5.85 15.60
CA LYS A 345 -25.63 6.40 16.12
C LYS A 345 -26.21 7.50 15.22
N ARG A 346 -25.35 8.31 14.59
CA ARG A 346 -25.79 9.33 13.61
C ARG A 346 -26.43 8.69 12.38
N LEU A 347 -25.78 7.68 11.82
CA LEU A 347 -26.30 6.96 10.64
C LEU A 347 -27.61 6.26 10.97
N GLU A 348 -27.71 5.57 12.11
CA GLU A 348 -28.95 4.93 12.57
C GLU A 348 -30.10 5.93 12.73
N THR A 349 -29.82 7.10 13.32
CA THR A 349 -30.81 8.17 13.48
C THR A 349 -31.24 8.73 12.12
N PHE A 350 -30.30 8.92 11.21
CA PHE A 350 -30.59 9.42 9.86
C PHE A 350 -31.46 8.42 9.08
N ILE A 351 -31.11 7.13 9.11
CA ILE A 351 -31.84 6.07 8.41
C ILE A 351 -33.28 5.96 8.96
N SER A 352 -33.43 5.88 10.29
CA SER A 352 -34.75 5.74 10.92
C SER A 352 -35.69 6.91 10.62
N LYS A 353 -35.19 8.15 10.58
CA LYS A 353 -36.00 9.34 10.24
C LYS A 353 -36.41 9.43 8.77
N ASN A 354 -35.72 8.73 7.87
CA ASN A 354 -35.90 8.87 6.43
C ASN A 354 -36.37 7.58 5.75
N GLN A 355 -36.83 6.58 6.50
CA GLN A 355 -37.16 5.25 6.00
C GLN A 355 -38.05 5.26 4.75
N THR A 356 -39.16 5.99 4.75
CA THR A 356 -40.07 6.06 3.57
C THR A 356 -39.40 6.60 2.32
N ASP A 357 -38.56 7.62 2.45
CA ASP A 357 -37.84 8.19 1.30
C ASP A 357 -36.68 7.28 0.87
N ILE A 358 -36.05 6.58 1.81
CA ILE A 358 -35.00 5.58 1.54
C ILE A 358 -35.59 4.40 0.76
N GLU A 359 -36.77 3.92 1.11
CA GLU A 359 -37.47 2.85 0.36
C GLU A 359 -37.74 3.29 -1.09
N LYS A 360 -38.17 4.55 -1.31
CA LYS A 360 -38.33 5.10 -2.67
C LYS A 360 -37.00 5.22 -3.40
N PHE A 361 -35.93 5.60 -2.70
CA PHE A 361 -34.60 5.65 -3.29
C PHE A 361 -34.17 4.27 -3.75
N ILE A 362 -34.20 3.27 -2.86
CA ILE A 362 -33.82 1.88 -3.13
C ILE A 362 -34.57 1.34 -4.36
N THR A 363 -35.88 1.58 -4.43
CA THR A 363 -36.76 1.12 -5.51
C THR A 363 -36.78 1.98 -6.78
N ASN A 364 -35.90 2.98 -6.91
CA ASN A 364 -35.85 3.93 -8.05
C ASN A 364 -37.12 4.80 -8.23
N GLN A 365 -37.93 4.99 -7.18
CA GLN A 365 -39.20 5.72 -7.22
C GLN A 365 -39.10 7.20 -6.81
N LEU A 366 -37.89 7.71 -6.53
CA LEU A 366 -37.70 9.14 -6.28
C LEU A 366 -37.93 9.96 -7.56
N THR A 367 -38.55 11.13 -7.38
CA THR A 367 -38.83 12.09 -8.43
C THR A 367 -38.31 13.48 -8.06
N ILE A 368 -38.24 14.37 -9.05
CA ILE A 368 -37.82 15.78 -8.85
C ILE A 368 -38.72 16.49 -7.83
N GLU A 369 -40.00 16.12 -7.74
CA GLU A 369 -40.95 16.70 -6.78
C GLU A 369 -40.59 16.41 -5.32
N ASN A 370 -39.77 15.38 -5.08
CA ASN A 370 -39.29 15.06 -3.74
C ASN A 370 -38.11 15.94 -3.32
N ILE A 371 -37.46 16.63 -4.26
CA ILE A 371 -36.22 17.36 -4.01
C ILE A 371 -36.54 18.79 -3.53
N PRO A 372 -35.81 19.33 -2.55
CA PRO A 372 -35.86 20.75 -2.24
C PRO A 372 -35.62 21.60 -3.50
N LYS A 373 -36.18 22.82 -3.52
CA LYS A 373 -35.89 23.79 -4.60
C LYS A 373 -34.38 23.93 -4.79
N ILE A 374 -33.90 23.81 -6.04
CA ILE A 374 -32.48 23.79 -6.38
C ILE A 374 -31.76 25.05 -5.87
N GLU A 375 -32.46 26.19 -5.85
CA GLU A 375 -31.93 27.47 -5.34
C GLU A 375 -31.56 27.43 -3.86
N ASN A 376 -32.09 26.46 -3.11
CA ASN A 376 -31.81 26.26 -1.69
C ASN A 376 -30.70 25.22 -1.44
N ILE A 377 -30.16 24.59 -2.48
CA ILE A 377 -29.15 23.55 -2.37
C ILE A 377 -27.75 24.17 -2.42
N GLN A 378 -26.90 23.78 -1.47
CA GLN A 378 -25.53 24.29 -1.38
C GLN A 378 -24.69 23.86 -2.59
N LEU A 379 -23.84 24.76 -3.08
CA LEU A 379 -23.06 24.55 -4.32
C LEU A 379 -22.18 23.29 -4.29
N PHE A 380 -21.58 22.95 -3.14
CA PHE A 380 -20.74 21.75 -3.05
C PHE A 380 -21.54 20.45 -3.22
N ILE A 381 -22.83 20.44 -2.87
CA ILE A 381 -23.73 19.30 -3.13
C ILE A 381 -23.94 19.18 -4.64
N LEU A 382 -24.16 20.30 -5.33
CA LEU A 382 -24.29 20.31 -6.80
C LEU A 382 -23.01 19.82 -7.49
N ASN A 383 -21.82 20.13 -6.96
CA ASN A 383 -20.56 19.63 -7.52
C ASN A 383 -20.46 18.10 -7.53
N VAL A 384 -20.95 17.42 -6.49
CA VAL A 384 -20.98 15.95 -6.46
C VAL A 384 -22.00 15.42 -7.47
N VAL A 385 -23.16 16.07 -7.61
CA VAL A 385 -24.16 15.71 -8.62
C VAL A 385 -23.60 15.83 -10.04
N PHE A 386 -22.88 16.90 -10.35
CA PHE A 386 -22.22 17.05 -11.65
C PHE A 386 -21.13 16.02 -11.91
N LYS A 387 -20.59 15.36 -10.88
CA LYS A 387 -19.67 14.24 -11.06
C LYS A 387 -20.37 12.91 -11.31
N LEU A 388 -21.66 12.78 -10.96
CA LEU A 388 -22.47 11.57 -11.18
C LEU A 388 -23.11 11.54 -12.57
N ILE A 389 -23.38 12.70 -13.15
CA ILE A 389 -23.88 12.91 -14.52
C ILE A 389 -22.69 12.97 -15.48
#